data_AF-A0A966SL82-F1
#
_entry.id   AF-A0A966SL82-F1
#
_cell.length_a   1.000
_cell.length_b   1.000
_cell.length_c   1.000
_cell.angle_alpha   90.00
_cell.angle_beta   90.00
_cell.angle_gamma   90.00
#
_symmetry.space_group_name_H-M   'P 1'
#
loop_
_entity.id
_entity.type
_entity.pdbx_description
1 polymer ?
#
loop_
_entity_poly.entity_id
_entity_poly.type
_entity_poly.pdbx_seq_one_letter_code
_entity_poly.pdbx_strand_id
1 'polypeptide(L)'
;MPGMHKIMQNPAIFIVPLYIWEPPIYHVSAAFDLMERIGARRTDGRITMFDFLNDNNESAITILKRDHEHIRALLDAYEAARELREKRVILKKIIEELKIHAFIEEEIFYKAVYEVVKEDLINEADEEHHVTKILIAELANMMVSQEGFDAKVEVLADNIRHHIREEETKLLPHVSRLDIDLISLGKEMLAKKTDLKIHGMPVFAEETMMKRVGRHSEECEVGSTATASKRKGAKIKRRRKNKN
;
A
#
# COMPACT_ATOMS: atom_id res chain seq x y z
N MET A 1 79.89 -5.60 -31.57
CA MET A 1 80.46 -5.16 -30.27
C MET A 1 81.16 -3.83 -30.50
N PRO A 2 81.21 -2.88 -29.55
CA PRO A 2 80.38 -2.57 -28.37
C PRO A 2 79.49 -1.32 -28.71
N GLY A 3 78.74 -0.62 -27.87
CA GLY A 3 78.60 -0.57 -26.43
C GLY A 3 77.43 0.35 -26.10
N MET A 4 76.82 0.07 -24.96
CA MET A 4 75.56 0.60 -24.46
C MET A 4 75.69 2.05 -23.98
N HIS A 5 74.67 2.88 -24.19
CA HIS A 5 74.31 3.94 -23.24
C HIS A 5 72.78 4.04 -23.12
N LYS A 6 72.32 3.81 -21.89
CA LYS A 6 70.94 3.87 -21.38
C LYS A 6 70.33 5.26 -21.57
N ILE A 7 69.05 5.35 -21.97
CA ILE A 7 68.15 6.43 -21.54
C ILE A 7 66.72 5.89 -21.36
N MET A 8 66.21 6.05 -20.14
CA MET A 8 64.81 6.13 -19.68
C MET A 8 63.83 4.99 -20.02
N GLN A 9 63.60 4.13 -19.03
CA GLN A 9 62.34 3.42 -18.84
C GLN A 9 61.28 4.42 -18.36
N ASN A 10 60.18 4.52 -19.10
CA ASN A 10 58.94 5.17 -18.70
C ASN A 10 57.86 4.09 -18.56
N PRO A 11 57.42 3.72 -17.35
CA PRO A 11 56.19 2.96 -17.19
C PRO A 11 55.04 3.93 -16.90
N ALA A 12 54.25 4.22 -17.93
CA ALA A 12 52.93 4.79 -17.77
C ALA A 12 52.01 3.75 -17.10
N ILE A 13 51.94 3.78 -15.77
CA ILE A 13 50.87 3.13 -15.01
C ILE A 13 49.77 4.18 -14.81
N PHE A 14 48.73 4.09 -15.64
CA PHE A 14 47.48 4.81 -15.47
C PHE A 14 46.75 4.22 -14.25
N ILE A 15 46.93 4.85 -13.09
CA ILE A 15 46.04 4.65 -11.94
C ILE A 15 44.81 5.52 -12.20
N VAL A 16 43.70 4.87 -12.56
CA VAL A 16 42.38 5.51 -12.67
C VAL A 16 41.87 5.81 -11.25
N PRO A 17 41.54 7.06 -10.89
CA PRO A 17 40.91 7.33 -9.61
C PRO A 17 39.47 6.82 -9.61
N LEU A 18 39.16 5.96 -8.64
CA LEU A 18 37.82 5.53 -8.27
C LEU A 18 37.02 6.77 -7.84
N TYR A 19 36.03 7.18 -8.64
CA TYR A 19 35.08 8.23 -8.26
C TYR A 19 34.24 7.72 -7.08
N ILE A 20 34.57 8.18 -5.88
CA ILE A 20 33.72 8.09 -4.69
C ILE A 20 32.63 9.16 -4.87
N TRP A 21 31.42 8.72 -5.16
CA TRP A 21 30.22 9.57 -5.16
C TRP A 21 29.77 9.79 -3.71
N GLU A 22 30.14 10.92 -3.13
CA GLU A 22 29.54 11.38 -1.88
C GLU A 22 28.14 11.97 -2.17
N PRO A 23 27.06 11.48 -1.52
CA PRO A 23 25.73 12.06 -1.69
C PRO A 23 25.64 13.44 -1.00
N PRO A 24 24.85 14.38 -1.56
CA PRO A 24 24.70 15.71 -0.97
C PRO A 24 23.97 15.63 0.37
N ILE A 25 24.53 16.33 1.36
CA ILE A 25 23.98 16.49 2.70
C ILE A 25 22.67 17.28 2.59
N TYR A 26 21.54 16.60 2.71
CA TYR A 26 20.24 17.25 2.92
C TYR A 26 20.08 17.57 4.41
N HIS A 27 19.86 18.85 4.70
CA HIS A 27 19.58 19.35 6.05
C HIS A 27 18.13 18.99 6.43
N VAL A 28 17.90 17.76 6.88
CA VAL A 28 16.58 17.27 7.30
C VAL A 28 16.43 17.45 8.81
N SER A 29 16.27 18.68 9.27
CA SER A 29 16.09 18.93 10.72
C SER A 29 14.63 18.81 11.17
N ALA A 30 13.65 18.86 10.26
CA ALA A 30 12.23 18.84 10.63
C ALA A 30 11.54 17.48 10.45
N ALA A 31 11.97 16.67 9.46
CA ALA A 31 11.42 15.33 9.26
C ALA A 31 12.13 14.24 10.11
N PHE A 32 13.32 14.52 10.63
CA PHE A 32 14.02 13.63 11.57
C PHE A 32 13.39 13.66 12.97
N ASP A 33 12.94 14.84 13.41
CA ASP A 33 12.34 15.05 14.75
C ASP A 33 10.95 14.40 14.92
N LEU A 34 10.23 14.11 13.83
CA LEU A 34 8.94 13.42 13.90
C LEU A 34 9.09 11.91 14.09
N MET A 35 10.20 11.31 13.63
CA MET A 35 10.53 9.90 13.85
C MET A 35 11.07 9.60 15.26
N GLU A 36 11.55 10.60 16.00
CA GLU A 36 12.11 10.40 17.35
C GLU A 36 11.07 10.33 18.49
N ARG A 37 9.81 10.69 18.24
CA ARG A 37 8.76 10.77 19.28
C ARG A 37 7.99 9.47 19.55
N ILE A 38 8.21 8.44 18.75
CA ILE A 38 7.63 7.10 18.94
C ILE A 38 8.69 6.22 19.61
N GLY A 39 8.55 6.04 20.92
CA GLY A 39 9.61 5.51 21.78
C GLY A 39 9.83 4.01 21.68
N ALA A 40 11.09 3.62 21.44
CA ALA A 40 11.83 2.60 22.19
C ALA A 40 13.30 2.62 21.74
N ARG A 41 14.15 3.44 22.38
CA ARG A 41 15.59 3.50 22.09
C ARG A 41 16.33 2.33 22.73
N ARG A 42 16.90 1.43 21.91
CA ARG A 42 18.11 0.69 22.26
C ARG A 42 19.34 1.59 22.04
N THR A 43 20.42 1.29 22.77
CA THR A 43 21.56 2.16 23.04
C THR A 43 22.52 2.43 21.87
N ASP A 44 22.27 1.88 20.68
CA ASP A 44 23.18 1.89 19.53
C ASP A 44 22.65 2.64 18.30
N GLY A 45 21.47 3.27 18.38
CA GLY A 45 21.02 4.30 17.43
C GLY A 45 20.76 3.84 15.99
N ARG A 46 20.66 2.53 15.73
CA ARG A 46 20.27 1.98 14.42
C ARG A 46 18.94 1.25 14.55
N ILE A 47 17.88 1.81 13.96
CA ILE A 47 16.65 1.07 13.67
C ILE A 47 16.83 0.48 12.28
N THR A 48 17.00 -0.83 12.18
CA THR A 48 17.02 -1.52 10.90
C THR A 48 15.61 -2.02 10.58
N MET A 49 15.27 -2.09 9.28
CA MET A 49 14.00 -2.69 8.80
C MET A 49 13.82 -4.17 9.26
N PHE A 50 14.90 -4.80 9.75
CA PHE A 50 14.96 -6.17 10.25
C PHE A 50 14.78 -6.30 11.78
N ASP A 51 14.81 -5.22 12.56
CA ASP A 51 14.55 -5.29 14.01
C ASP A 51 13.10 -5.69 14.32
N PHE A 52 12.19 -5.49 13.36
CA PHE A 52 10.80 -5.97 13.36
C PHE A 52 10.66 -7.50 13.48
N LEU A 53 11.68 -8.27 13.08
CA LEU A 53 11.61 -9.74 12.97
C LEU A 53 12.06 -10.47 14.24
N ASN A 54 12.59 -9.77 15.24
CA ASN A 54 13.44 -10.40 16.25
C ASN A 54 12.83 -10.50 17.65
N ASP A 55 11.57 -10.13 17.83
CA ASP A 55 10.85 -10.31 19.10
C ASP A 55 9.75 -11.38 18.95
N ASN A 56 10.17 -12.65 18.97
CA ASN A 56 9.33 -13.85 18.75
C ASN A 56 8.25 -14.08 19.83
N ASN A 57 7.97 -13.10 20.69
CA ASN A 57 7.04 -13.23 21.81
C ASN A 57 6.10 -12.01 21.94
N GLU A 58 5.94 -11.22 20.88
CA GLU A 58 4.93 -10.16 20.84
C GLU A 58 3.52 -10.76 20.71
N SER A 59 2.57 -10.19 21.45
CA SER A 59 1.16 -10.56 21.32
C SER A 59 0.55 -9.99 20.03
N ALA A 60 -0.46 -10.68 19.49
CA ALA A 60 -1.27 -10.19 18.36
C ALA A 60 -1.72 -8.73 18.55
N ILE A 61 -2.22 -8.39 19.74
CA ILE A 61 -2.68 -7.03 20.08
C ILE A 61 -1.52 -6.02 20.02
N THR A 62 -0.33 -6.39 20.49
CA THR A 62 0.86 -5.53 20.43
C THR A 62 1.24 -5.24 18.99
N ILE A 63 1.18 -6.25 18.13
CA ILE A 63 1.49 -6.13 16.70
C ILE A 63 0.50 -5.19 16.01
N LEU A 64 -0.81 -5.37 16.22
CA LEU A 64 -1.85 -4.51 15.63
C LEU A 64 -1.69 -3.05 16.08
N LYS A 65 -1.49 -2.79 17.37
CA LYS A 65 -1.28 -1.42 17.88
C LYS A 65 -0.04 -0.75 17.29
N ARG A 66 1.04 -1.50 17.07
CA ARG A 66 2.24 -0.98 16.41
C ARG A 66 1.95 -0.64 14.95
N ASP A 67 1.20 -1.49 14.26
CA ASP A 67 0.77 -1.22 12.88
C ASP A 67 -0.10 0.05 12.83
N HIS A 68 -1.05 0.20 13.74
CA HIS A 68 -1.88 1.39 13.87
C HIS A 68 -1.07 2.67 14.09
N GLU A 69 -0.12 2.65 15.02
CA GLU A 69 0.77 3.78 15.28
C GLU A 69 1.59 4.14 14.04
N HIS A 70 2.14 3.13 13.34
CA HIS A 70 2.90 3.35 12.12
C HIS A 70 2.04 3.95 10.99
N ILE A 71 0.82 3.44 10.80
CA ILE A 71 -0.12 3.93 9.79
C ILE A 71 -0.54 5.37 10.11
N ARG A 72 -0.88 5.69 11.37
CA ARG A 72 -1.20 7.07 11.80
C ARG A 72 -0.04 8.03 11.50
N ALA A 73 1.20 7.63 11.83
CA ALA A 73 2.37 8.44 11.56
C ALA A 73 2.59 8.70 10.07
N LEU A 74 2.31 7.72 9.21
CA LEU A 74 2.38 7.89 7.75
C LEU A 74 1.29 8.83 7.23
N LEU A 75 0.06 8.75 7.76
CA LEU A 75 -1.04 9.67 7.41
C LEU A 75 -0.69 11.10 7.81
N ASP A 76 -0.21 11.31 9.04
CA ASP A 76 0.21 12.62 9.52
C ASP A 76 1.38 13.19 8.68
N ALA A 77 2.32 12.32 8.29
CA ALA A 77 3.40 12.71 7.38
C ALA A 77 2.89 13.10 5.98
N TYR A 78 1.88 12.41 5.45
CA TYR A 78 1.25 12.76 4.17
C TYR A 78 0.59 14.15 4.23
N GLU A 79 -0.13 14.44 5.32
CA GLU A 79 -0.81 15.73 5.53
C GLU A 79 0.20 16.89 5.69
N ALA A 80 1.34 16.62 6.32
CA ALA A 80 2.42 17.60 6.47
C ALA A 80 3.21 17.85 5.18
N ALA A 81 3.27 16.85 4.28
CA ALA A 81 4.04 16.92 3.05
C ALA A 81 3.53 18.00 2.09
N ARG A 82 4.45 18.74 1.49
CA ARG A 82 4.14 19.82 0.53
C ARG A 82 4.49 19.46 -0.90
N GLU A 83 5.51 18.63 -1.08
CA GLU A 83 6.00 18.25 -2.40
C GLU A 83 5.25 17.03 -2.96
N LEU A 84 4.83 17.10 -4.23
CA LEU A 84 4.11 16.01 -4.89
C LEU A 84 4.90 14.69 -4.90
N ARG A 85 6.23 14.79 -5.02
CA ARG A 85 7.12 13.62 -5.00
C ARG A 85 7.12 12.95 -3.63
N GLU A 86 7.16 13.73 -2.57
CA GLU A 86 7.12 13.24 -1.18
C GLU A 86 5.78 12.59 -0.89
N LYS A 87 4.67 13.27 -1.18
CA LYS A 87 3.30 12.72 -1.08
C LYS A 87 3.15 11.37 -1.77
N ARG A 88 3.69 11.24 -3.00
CA ARG A 88 3.67 9.97 -3.74
C ARG A 88 4.39 8.84 -3.01
N VAL A 89 5.56 9.12 -2.46
CA VAL A 89 6.37 8.12 -1.73
C VAL A 89 5.66 7.70 -0.46
N ILE A 90 5.14 8.66 0.32
CA ILE A 90 4.41 8.38 1.56
C ILE A 90 3.13 7.59 1.26
N LEU A 91 2.34 8.00 0.26
CA LEU A 91 1.12 7.29 -0.10
C LEU A 91 1.37 5.85 -0.54
N LYS A 92 2.43 5.62 -1.33
CA LYS A 92 2.81 4.24 -1.68
C LYS A 92 3.05 3.40 -0.43
N LYS A 93 3.72 3.97 0.58
CA LYS A 93 3.98 3.31 1.85
C LYS A 93 2.70 3.08 2.68
N ILE A 94 1.79 4.06 2.72
CA ILE A 94 0.47 3.93 3.34
C ILE A 94 -0.28 2.74 2.72
N ILE A 95 -0.37 2.70 1.39
CA ILE A 95 -1.05 1.62 0.67
C ILE A 95 -0.41 0.26 0.99
N GLU A 96 0.93 0.17 0.98
CA GLU A 96 1.63 -1.07 1.31
C GLU A 96 1.31 -1.58 2.72
N GLU A 97 1.38 -0.72 3.74
CA GLU A 97 1.11 -1.12 5.11
C GLU A 97 -0.36 -1.43 5.35
N LEU A 98 -1.31 -0.67 4.77
CA LEU A 98 -2.74 -0.97 4.86
C LEU A 98 -3.11 -2.30 4.24
N LYS A 99 -2.53 -2.65 3.08
CA LYS A 99 -2.81 -3.93 2.43
C LYS A 99 -2.37 -5.11 3.29
N ILE A 100 -1.22 -4.99 3.94
CA ILE A 100 -0.70 -6.02 4.83
C ILE A 100 -1.52 -6.09 6.12
N HIS A 101 -1.82 -4.94 6.72
CA HIS A 101 -2.57 -4.83 7.97
C HIS A 101 -3.96 -5.45 7.84
N ALA A 102 -4.77 -5.00 6.88
CA ALA A 102 -6.11 -5.53 6.65
C ALA A 102 -6.10 -7.03 6.35
N PHE A 103 -5.12 -7.53 5.59
CA PHE A 103 -5.00 -8.96 5.33
C PHE A 103 -4.73 -9.76 6.61
N ILE A 104 -3.82 -9.28 7.46
CA ILE A 104 -3.47 -9.97 8.71
C ILE A 104 -4.67 -9.98 9.66
N GLU A 105 -5.44 -8.91 9.70
CA GLU A 105 -6.66 -8.84 10.51
C GLU A 105 -7.72 -9.79 10.01
N GLU A 106 -8.11 -9.68 8.74
CA GLU A 106 -9.18 -10.49 8.16
C GLU A 106 -8.85 -11.98 8.12
N GLU A 107 -7.63 -12.33 7.73
CA GLU A 107 -7.28 -13.72 7.45
C GLU A 107 -6.79 -14.49 8.67
N ILE A 108 -6.36 -13.79 9.73
CA ILE A 108 -5.78 -14.42 10.92
C ILE A 108 -6.50 -13.94 12.17
N PHE A 109 -6.49 -12.64 12.46
CA PHE A 109 -6.98 -12.12 13.73
C PHE A 109 -8.49 -12.29 13.89
N TYR A 110 -9.30 -11.76 12.97
CA TYR A 110 -10.76 -11.83 13.01
C TYR A 110 -11.25 -13.28 13.00
N LYS A 111 -10.67 -14.16 12.17
CA LYS A 111 -11.02 -15.60 12.17
C LYS A 111 -10.76 -16.27 13.52
N ALA A 112 -9.70 -15.89 14.22
CA ALA A 112 -9.38 -16.46 15.52
C ALA A 112 -10.31 -15.96 16.63
N VAL A 113 -10.88 -14.76 16.51
CA VAL A 113 -11.73 -14.14 17.53
C VAL A 113 -13.23 -14.14 17.19
N TYR A 114 -13.61 -14.56 15.99
CA TYR A 114 -14.98 -14.46 15.45
C TYR A 114 -16.04 -15.09 16.36
N GLU A 115 -15.80 -16.32 16.80
CA GLU A 115 -16.75 -17.10 17.61
C GLU A 115 -16.93 -16.56 19.04
N VAL A 116 -16.03 -15.68 19.49
CA VAL A 116 -15.93 -15.25 20.90
C VAL A 116 -16.12 -13.75 21.10
N VAL A 117 -16.21 -12.99 20.01
CA VAL A 117 -16.44 -11.54 19.98
C VAL A 117 -17.84 -11.26 19.42
N LYS A 118 -18.40 -10.09 19.76
CA LYS A 118 -19.66 -9.64 19.16
C LYS A 118 -19.52 -9.46 17.65
N GLU A 119 -20.40 -10.13 16.93
CA GLU A 119 -20.50 -10.08 15.47
C GLU A 119 -20.53 -8.64 14.93
N ASP A 120 -21.30 -7.75 15.56
CA ASP A 120 -21.44 -6.35 15.13
C ASP A 120 -20.10 -5.60 15.04
N LEU A 121 -19.15 -5.85 15.95
CA LEU A 121 -17.86 -5.15 15.95
C LEU A 121 -16.95 -5.61 14.80
N ILE A 122 -17.01 -6.90 14.47
CA ILE A 122 -16.22 -7.46 13.37
C ILE A 122 -16.86 -7.08 12.03
N ASN A 123 -18.20 -7.14 11.93
CA ASN A 123 -18.93 -6.71 10.74
C ASN A 123 -18.70 -5.23 10.41
N GLU A 124 -18.66 -4.36 11.43
CA GLU A 124 -18.33 -2.93 11.26
C GLU A 124 -16.90 -2.77 10.70
N ALA A 125 -15.92 -3.47 11.30
CA ALA A 125 -14.53 -3.45 10.83
C ALA A 125 -14.38 -3.98 9.39
N ASP A 126 -15.07 -5.06 9.03
CA ASP A 126 -15.05 -5.64 7.68
C ASP A 126 -15.58 -4.65 6.61
N GLU A 127 -16.66 -3.92 6.92
CA GLU A 127 -17.21 -2.90 6.02
C GLU A 127 -16.27 -1.69 5.89
N GLU A 128 -15.64 -1.26 6.98
CA GLU A 128 -14.61 -0.21 6.93
C GLU A 128 -13.39 -0.64 6.09
N HIS A 129 -12.95 -1.89 6.24
CA HIS A 129 -11.90 -2.46 5.39
C HIS A 129 -12.30 -2.46 3.92
N HIS A 130 -13.53 -2.85 3.60
CA HIS A 130 -14.02 -2.83 2.22
C HIS A 130 -13.98 -1.42 1.62
N VAL A 131 -14.45 -0.41 2.37
CA VAL A 131 -14.37 1.00 1.95
C VAL A 131 -12.91 1.44 1.75
N THR A 132 -12.02 1.12 2.68
CA THR A 132 -10.59 1.41 2.57
C THR A 132 -9.97 0.76 1.32
N LYS A 133 -10.30 -0.49 1.01
CA LYS A 133 -9.82 -1.21 -0.19
C LYS A 133 -10.29 -0.55 -1.49
N ILE A 134 -11.53 -0.07 -1.54
CA ILE A 134 -12.05 0.69 -2.69
C ILE A 134 -11.25 1.98 -2.88
N LEU A 135 -11.06 2.76 -1.80
CA LEU A 135 -10.31 4.02 -1.86
C LEU A 135 -8.85 3.81 -2.29
N ILE A 136 -8.20 2.75 -1.80
CA ILE A 136 -6.85 2.36 -2.23
C ILE A 136 -6.85 2.03 -3.73
N ALA A 137 -7.82 1.26 -4.21
CA ALA A 137 -7.92 0.90 -5.62
C ALA A 137 -8.14 2.12 -6.52
N GLU A 138 -8.93 3.09 -6.08
CA GLU A 138 -9.11 4.37 -6.78
C GLU A 138 -7.83 5.20 -6.79
N LEU A 139 -7.20 5.42 -5.63
CA LEU A 139 -5.97 6.20 -5.50
C LEU A 139 -4.81 5.60 -6.29
N ALA A 140 -4.71 4.28 -6.38
CA ALA A 140 -3.71 3.58 -7.18
C ALA A 140 -3.83 3.87 -8.69
N ASN A 141 -5.01 4.30 -9.15
CA ASN A 141 -5.28 4.65 -10.56
C ASN A 141 -5.35 6.17 -10.80
N MET A 142 -5.12 7.00 -9.79
CA MET A 142 -5.12 8.46 -9.91
C MET A 142 -3.70 9.03 -9.96
N MET A 143 -3.54 10.16 -10.66
CA MET A 143 -2.32 10.95 -10.54
C MET A 143 -2.36 11.79 -9.26
N VAL A 144 -1.24 11.87 -8.54
CA VAL A 144 -1.12 12.70 -7.32
C VAL A 144 -1.46 14.18 -7.57
N SER A 145 -1.29 14.66 -8.80
CA SER A 145 -1.63 16.02 -9.23
C SER A 145 -3.08 16.18 -9.70
N GLN A 146 -3.88 15.12 -9.72
CA GLN A 146 -5.27 15.15 -10.17
C GLN A 146 -6.14 15.90 -9.14
N GLU A 147 -7.11 16.67 -9.63
CA GLU A 147 -8.10 17.31 -8.75
C GLU A 147 -8.84 16.27 -7.90
N GLY A 148 -9.05 16.58 -6.62
CA GLY A 148 -9.72 15.68 -5.68
C GLY A 148 -8.84 14.54 -5.15
N PHE A 149 -7.58 14.42 -5.56
CA PHE A 149 -6.67 13.40 -5.04
C PHE A 149 -6.46 13.54 -3.53
N ASP A 150 -6.07 14.73 -3.08
CA ASP A 150 -5.83 14.99 -1.65
C ASP A 150 -7.11 14.84 -0.82
N ALA A 151 -8.26 15.29 -1.34
CA ALA A 151 -9.55 15.09 -0.66
C ALA A 151 -9.90 13.60 -0.49
N LYS A 152 -9.54 12.76 -1.48
CA LYS A 152 -9.74 11.30 -1.38
C LYS A 152 -8.78 10.68 -0.36
N VAL A 153 -7.54 11.15 -0.27
CA VAL A 153 -6.60 10.71 0.78
C VAL A 153 -7.10 11.13 2.17
N GLU A 154 -7.70 12.30 2.31
CA GLU A 154 -8.32 12.76 3.57
C GLU A 154 -9.47 11.83 4.00
N VAL A 155 -10.37 11.47 3.08
CA VAL A 155 -11.45 10.50 3.36
C VAL A 155 -10.90 9.13 3.75
N LEU A 156 -9.85 8.66 3.07
CA LEU A 156 -9.15 7.43 3.44
C LEU A 156 -8.57 7.53 4.87
N ALA A 157 -7.91 8.65 5.18
CA ALA A 157 -7.30 8.88 6.49
C ALA A 157 -8.34 8.89 7.61
N ASP A 158 -9.48 9.54 7.40
CA ASP A 158 -10.59 9.59 8.37
C ASP A 158 -11.19 8.20 8.62
N ASN A 159 -11.42 7.42 7.56
CA ASN A 159 -11.93 6.05 7.69
C ASN A 159 -10.95 5.16 8.48
N ILE A 160 -9.66 5.22 8.17
CA ILE A 160 -8.63 4.47 8.90
C ILE A 160 -8.53 4.89 10.36
N ARG A 161 -8.51 6.21 10.64
CA ARG A 161 -8.42 6.71 12.02
C ARG A 161 -9.65 6.33 12.84
N HIS A 162 -10.83 6.29 12.22
CA HIS A 162 -12.04 5.80 12.85
C HIS A 162 -11.93 4.32 13.18
N HIS A 163 -11.62 3.49 12.18
CA HIS A 163 -11.43 2.05 12.32
C HIS A 163 -10.48 1.70 13.46
N ILE A 164 -9.26 2.25 13.42
CA ILE A 164 -8.23 2.03 14.44
C ILE A 164 -8.75 2.41 15.84
N ARG A 165 -9.51 3.51 15.96
CA ARG A 165 -10.06 3.95 17.25
C ARG A 165 -11.09 2.96 17.77
N GLU A 166 -12.00 2.49 16.93
CA GLU A 166 -13.01 1.52 17.32
C GLU A 166 -12.37 0.21 17.76
N GLU A 167 -11.35 -0.26 17.04
CA GLU A 167 -10.61 -1.45 17.43
C GLU A 167 -9.89 -1.29 18.78
N GLU A 168 -9.08 -0.24 18.93
CA GLU A 168 -8.25 -0.03 20.12
C GLU A 168 -9.06 0.24 21.38
N THR A 169 -10.27 0.79 21.24
CA THR A 169 -11.13 1.14 22.38
C THR A 169 -12.19 0.09 22.69
N LYS A 170 -12.63 -0.71 21.71
CA LYS A 170 -13.69 -1.70 21.88
C LYS A 170 -13.19 -3.13 21.67
N LEU A 171 -12.69 -3.44 20.47
CA LEU A 171 -12.35 -4.80 20.06
C LEU A 171 -11.15 -5.36 20.83
N LEU A 172 -9.98 -4.72 20.73
CA LEU A 172 -8.74 -5.22 21.32
C LEU A 172 -8.82 -5.34 22.86
N PRO A 173 -9.41 -4.38 23.61
CA PRO A 173 -9.62 -4.56 25.04
C PRO A 173 -10.58 -5.70 25.38
N HIS A 174 -11.55 -6.00 24.51
CA HIS A 174 -12.42 -7.14 24.71
C HIS A 174 -11.67 -8.46 24.51
N VAL A 175 -10.93 -8.58 23.41
CA VAL A 175 -10.11 -9.76 23.08
C VAL A 175 -9.05 -10.02 24.15
N SER A 176 -8.43 -8.99 24.73
CA SER A 176 -7.41 -9.16 25.77
C SER A 176 -7.91 -9.80 27.07
N ARG A 177 -9.23 -9.88 27.26
CA ARG A 177 -9.86 -10.54 28.42
C ARG A 177 -10.34 -11.95 28.12
N LEU A 178 -10.20 -12.42 26.88
CA LEU A 178 -10.59 -13.76 26.46
C LEU A 178 -9.44 -14.74 26.65
N ASP A 179 -9.78 -16.02 26.78
CA ASP A 179 -8.81 -17.12 26.90
C ASP A 179 -8.31 -17.54 25.51
N ILE A 180 -7.51 -16.67 24.88
CA ILE A 180 -6.92 -16.86 23.55
C ILE A 180 -5.41 -16.78 23.69
N ASP A 181 -4.67 -17.69 23.04
CA ASP A 181 -3.21 -17.62 22.98
C ASP A 181 -2.76 -16.52 22.00
N LEU A 182 -2.78 -15.28 22.48
CA LEU A 182 -2.40 -14.09 21.71
C LEU A 182 -0.91 -14.10 21.32
N ILE A 183 -0.06 -14.87 22.01
CA ILE A 183 1.36 -14.99 21.67
C ILE A 183 1.53 -15.92 20.48
N SER A 184 0.84 -17.07 20.48
CA SER A 184 0.81 -17.96 19.32
C SER A 184 0.21 -17.27 18.10
N LEU A 185 -0.91 -16.55 18.28
CA LEU A 185 -1.53 -15.77 17.21
C LEU A 185 -0.57 -14.68 16.68
N GLY A 186 0.14 -13.98 17.57
CA GLY A 186 1.14 -12.98 17.18
C GLY A 186 2.27 -13.56 16.33
N LYS A 187 2.75 -14.78 16.64
CA LYS A 187 3.76 -15.48 15.83
C LYS A 187 3.24 -15.78 14.42
N GLU A 188 2.00 -16.25 14.30
CA GLU A 188 1.37 -16.52 13.00
C GLU A 188 1.27 -15.23 12.16
N MET A 189 0.80 -14.14 12.78
CA MET A 189 0.69 -12.84 12.14
C MET A 189 2.05 -12.30 11.66
N LEU A 190 3.10 -12.39 12.49
CA LEU A 190 4.45 -11.96 12.10
C LEU A 190 5.04 -12.81 10.98
N ALA A 191 4.83 -14.13 11.02
CA ALA A 191 5.26 -15.02 9.95
C ALA A 191 4.57 -14.64 8.63
N LYS A 192 3.26 -14.41 8.65
CA LYS A 192 2.52 -14.03 7.45
C LYS A 192 2.88 -12.61 6.96
N LYS A 193 3.08 -11.66 7.87
CA LYS A 193 3.52 -10.30 7.53
C LYS A 193 4.89 -10.32 6.84
N THR A 194 5.80 -11.15 7.33
CA THR A 194 7.11 -11.38 6.69
C THR A 194 6.96 -11.99 5.29
N ASP A 195 6.14 -13.02 5.15
CA ASP A 195 5.84 -13.67 3.87
C ASP A 195 5.31 -12.66 2.84
N LEU A 196 4.33 -11.83 3.20
CA LEU A 196 3.76 -10.80 2.31
C LEU A 196 4.79 -9.73 1.93
N LYS A 197 5.69 -9.35 2.84
CA LYS A 197 6.76 -8.38 2.54
C LYS A 197 7.81 -8.93 1.58
N ILE A 198 8.05 -10.24 1.58
CA ILE A 198 9.06 -10.90 0.72
C ILE A 198 8.46 -11.32 -0.63
N HIS A 199 7.33 -12.01 -0.60
CA HIS A 199 6.75 -12.68 -1.76
C HIS A 199 5.72 -11.83 -2.51
N GLY A 200 5.31 -10.71 -1.94
CA GLY A 200 4.44 -9.73 -2.58
C GLY A 200 3.16 -9.47 -1.80
N MET A 201 2.66 -8.25 -1.95
CA MET A 201 1.43 -7.79 -1.30
C MET A 201 0.20 -8.57 -1.78
N PRO A 202 -0.83 -8.70 -0.93
CA PRO A 202 -2.09 -9.27 -1.36
C PRO A 202 -2.71 -8.42 -2.48
N VAL A 203 -3.35 -9.08 -3.45
CA VAL A 203 -4.14 -8.41 -4.49
C VAL A 203 -5.58 -8.43 -4.04
N PHE A 204 -6.15 -7.25 -3.85
CA PHE A 204 -7.55 -7.10 -3.47
C PHE A 204 -8.47 -7.20 -4.68
N ALA A 205 -9.69 -7.69 -4.45
CA ALA A 205 -10.66 -7.91 -5.52
C ALA A 205 -11.03 -6.58 -6.20
N GLU A 206 -11.14 -5.51 -5.42
CA GLU A 206 -11.43 -4.13 -5.81
C GLU A 206 -10.41 -3.63 -6.84
N GLU A 207 -9.12 -3.92 -6.62
CA GLU A 207 -8.04 -3.59 -7.54
C GLU A 207 -8.21 -4.31 -8.89
N THR A 208 -8.67 -5.56 -8.86
CA THR A 208 -8.95 -6.34 -10.07
C THR A 208 -10.17 -5.82 -10.81
N MET A 209 -11.21 -5.41 -10.10
CA MET A 209 -12.43 -4.85 -10.70
C MET A 209 -12.13 -3.52 -11.41
N MET A 210 -11.38 -2.62 -10.77
CA MET A 210 -11.04 -1.33 -11.37
C MET A 210 -10.24 -1.47 -12.68
N LYS A 211 -9.30 -2.43 -12.74
CA LYS A 211 -8.54 -2.74 -13.97
C LYS A 211 -9.44 -3.21 -15.13
N ARG A 212 -10.55 -3.90 -14.84
CA ARG A 212 -11.52 -4.33 -15.87
C ARG A 212 -12.36 -3.16 -16.39
N VAL A 213 -12.74 -2.23 -15.51
CA VAL A 213 -13.51 -1.03 -15.88
C VAL A 213 -12.65 -0.09 -16.73
N GLY A 214 -11.39 0.14 -16.36
CA GLY A 214 -10.46 0.99 -17.13
C GLY A 214 -10.21 0.50 -18.57
N ARG A 215 -10.18 -0.82 -18.80
CA ARG A 215 -10.10 -1.40 -20.16
C ARG A 215 -11.36 -1.15 -21.00
N HIS A 216 -12.53 -1.05 -20.37
CA HIS A 216 -13.79 -0.80 -21.09
C HIS A 216 -13.96 0.66 -21.51
N SER A 217 -13.35 1.63 -20.80
CA SER A 217 -13.34 3.04 -21.22
C SER A 217 -12.46 3.29 -22.45
N GLU A 218 -11.36 2.55 -22.63
CA GLU A 218 -10.50 2.68 -23.82
C GLU A 218 -11.10 2.05 -25.09
N GLU A 219 -11.91 0.98 -24.95
CA GLU A 219 -12.61 0.37 -26.09
C GLU A 219 -13.82 1.19 -26.59
N CYS A 220 -14.35 2.11 -25.78
CA CYS A 220 -15.50 2.94 -26.17
C CYS A 220 -15.13 4.13 -27.08
N GLU A 221 -13.85 4.49 -27.20
CA GLU A 221 -13.40 5.60 -28.06
C GLU A 221 -13.02 5.18 -29.50
N VAL A 222 -13.01 3.88 -29.83
CA VAL A 222 -12.74 3.39 -31.20
C VAL A 222 -14.04 2.92 -31.86
N GLY A 223 -15.04 3.79 -31.90
CA GLY A 223 -16.39 3.40 -32.32
C GLY A 223 -17.26 4.51 -32.93
N SER A 224 -16.68 5.55 -33.54
CA SER A 224 -17.47 6.52 -34.31
C SER A 224 -16.78 6.96 -35.60
N THR A 225 -16.75 6.08 -36.58
CA THR A 225 -16.85 6.51 -37.98
C THR A 225 -18.21 6.08 -38.51
N ALA A 226 -19.18 6.98 -38.39
CA ALA A 226 -20.48 6.85 -39.03
C ALA A 226 -20.27 6.86 -40.56
N THR A 227 -20.22 5.68 -41.17
CA THR A 227 -20.36 5.55 -42.62
C THR A 227 -21.84 5.57 -42.97
N ALA A 228 -22.28 6.71 -43.50
CA ALA A 228 -23.61 6.87 -44.08
C ALA A 228 -23.75 5.97 -45.30
N SER A 229 -24.46 4.83 -45.16
CA SER A 229 -24.83 3.98 -46.29
C SER A 229 -26.34 4.06 -46.58
N LYS A 230 -26.59 4.60 -47.77
CA LYS A 230 -27.82 4.81 -48.53
C LYS A 230 -28.88 3.70 -48.34
N ARG A 231 -30.03 4.05 -47.74
CA ARG A 231 -31.25 3.20 -47.77
C ARG A 231 -31.77 3.11 -49.21
N LYS A 232 -31.77 1.91 -49.81
CA LYS A 232 -32.63 1.57 -50.95
C LYS A 232 -33.84 0.80 -50.43
N GLY A 233 -35.03 1.35 -50.69
CA GLY A 233 -36.31 0.80 -50.24
C GLY A 233 -36.65 -0.54 -50.90
N ALA A 234 -37.11 -1.48 -50.08
CA ALA A 234 -37.77 -2.70 -50.52
C ALA A 234 -39.28 -2.58 -50.26
N LYS A 235 -40.07 -2.54 -51.33
CA LYS A 235 -41.54 -2.56 -51.33
C LYS A 235 -42.05 -3.88 -50.73
N ILE A 236 -42.73 -3.81 -49.60
CA ILE A 236 -43.52 -4.92 -49.06
C ILE A 236 -44.81 -5.05 -49.88
N LYS A 237 -44.94 -6.12 -50.66
CA LYS A 237 -46.19 -6.51 -51.35
C LYS A 237 -47.17 -7.06 -50.31
N ARG A 238 -48.22 -6.29 -49.99
CA ARG A 238 -49.42 -6.78 -49.29
C ARG A 238 -50.17 -7.75 -50.19
N ARG A 239 -50.17 -9.04 -49.86
CA ARG A 239 -51.05 -10.04 -50.50
C ARG A 239 -52.33 -10.14 -49.68
N ARG A 240 -53.45 -9.75 -50.32
CA ARG A 240 -54.81 -9.70 -49.76
C ARG A 240 -55.58 -10.98 -50.11
N LYS A 241 -56.51 -11.35 -49.22
CA LYS A 241 -57.73 -12.18 -49.40
C LYS A 241 -57.54 -13.69 -49.48
N ASN A 242 -58.45 -14.55 -49.01
CA ASN A 242 -59.63 -14.48 -48.14
C ASN A 242 -60.11 -15.94 -47.93
N LYS A 243 -60.85 -16.21 -46.84
CA LYS A 243 -61.97 -17.17 -46.70
C LYS A 243 -61.82 -18.59 -47.27
N ASN A 244 -61.83 -19.59 -46.39
CA ASN A 244 -63.04 -20.28 -45.93
C ASN A 244 -62.76 -21.03 -44.64
#